data_AF-A0A1E7HN71-F1
#
_entry.id   AF-A0A1E7HN71-F1
#
_cell.length_a   1.000
_cell.length_b   1.000
_cell.length_c   1.000
_cell.angle_alpha   90.00
_cell.angle_beta   90.00
_cell.angle_gamma   90.00
#
_symmetry.space_group_name_H-M   'P 1'
#
loop_
_entity.id
_entity.type
_entity.pdbx_description
1 polymer ?
#
loop_
_entity_poly.entity_id
_entity_poly.type
_entity_poly.pdbx_seq_one_letter_code
_entity_poly.pdbx_strand_id
1 'polypeptide(L)' 'MDNQNFKDQCSDLTKEFNIQIPCKLAERVEAYASKNKTKITSVVIEALDSFLRKQKNRVG' A
#
# COMPACT_ATOMS: atom_id res chain seq x y z
N MET A 1 21.36 3.28 -5.25
CA MET A 1 20.07 3.68 -4.65
C MET A 1 20.15 3.31 -3.20
N ASP A 2 20.24 4.31 -2.33
CA ASP A 2 20.46 4.11 -0.89
C ASP A 2 19.31 3.28 -0.31
N ASN A 3 19.67 2.09 0.16
CA ASN A 3 18.75 1.13 0.74
C ASN A 3 18.44 1.57 2.18
N GLN A 4 17.68 2.67 2.32
CA GLN A 4 17.20 3.13 3.61
C GLN A 4 16.22 2.09 4.15
N ASN A 5 16.70 1.31 5.11
CA ASN A 5 15.91 0.27 5.76
C ASN A 5 14.86 0.94 6.64
N PHE A 6 13.58 0.67 6.36
CA PHE A 6 12.45 1.23 7.11
C PHE A 6 12.47 0.87 8.61
N LYS A 7 13.24 -0.15 9.02
CA LYS A 7 13.34 -0.57 10.43
C LYS A 7 13.82 0.52 11.40
N ASP A 8 14.75 1.38 10.98
CA ASP A 8 15.36 2.36 11.89
C ASP A 8 14.62 3.70 11.91
N GLN A 9 13.56 3.85 11.11
CA GLN A 9 12.87 5.12 10.91
C GLN A 9 11.42 5.14 11.42
N CYS A 10 10.86 4.00 11.88
CA CYS A 10 9.48 3.91 12.38
C CYS A 10 9.24 4.61 13.74
N SER A 11 10.14 5.46 14.21
CA SER A 11 9.89 6.37 15.33
C SER A 11 8.74 7.34 15.03
N ASP A 12 8.55 7.71 13.76
CA ASP A 12 7.30 8.32 13.28
C ASP A 12 6.28 7.22 12.95
N LEU A 13 5.07 7.35 13.49
CA LEU A 13 3.96 6.40 13.31
C LEU A 13 3.52 6.21 11.85
N THR A 14 3.93 7.11 10.95
CA THR A 14 3.60 7.08 9.53
C THR A 14 4.81 7.48 8.69
N LYS A 15 4.98 6.86 7.52
CA LYS A 15 6.02 7.21 6.55
C LYS A 15 5.43 7.42 5.16
N GLU A 16 5.96 8.41 4.46
CA GLU A 16 5.62 8.67 3.07
C GLU A 16 6.32 7.64 2.17
N PHE A 17 5.54 7.04 1.26
CA PHE A 17 6.01 6.02 0.34
C PHE A 17 5.52 6.35 -1.07
N ASN A 18 6.43 6.87 -1.90
CA ASN A 18 6.13 7.27 -3.26
C ASN A 18 6.54 6.16 -4.23
N ILE A 19 5.57 5.65 -4.99
CA ILE A 19 5.80 4.66 -6.03
C ILE A 19 5.13 5.07 -7.34
N GLN A 20 5.77 4.72 -8.45
CA GLN A 20 5.15 4.80 -9.77
C GLN A 20 4.49 3.46 -10.08
N ILE A 21 3.21 3.50 -10.43
CA ILE A 21 2.44 2.32 -10.83
C ILE A 21 1.91 2.49 -12.26
N PRO A 22 1.60 1.39 -12.98
CA PRO A 22 1.00 1.49 -14.30
C PRO A 22 -0.30 2.32 -14.28
N CYS A 23 -0.50 3.17 -15.29
CA CYS A 23 -1.67 4.06 -15.38
C CYS A 23 -3.00 3.29 -15.21
N LYS A 24 -3.16 2.17 -15.92
CA LYS A 24 -4.36 1.31 -15.83
C LYS A 24 -4.60 0.77 -14.41
N LEU A 25 -3.55 0.58 -13.61
CA LEU A 25 -3.71 0.17 -12.22
C LEU A 25 -4.22 1.34 -11.37
N ALA A 26 -3.68 2.55 -11.56
CA ALA A 26 -4.15 3.75 -10.90
C ALA A 26 -5.65 4.00 -11.20
N GLU A 27 -6.06 3.92 -12.47
CA GLU A 27 -7.47 4.03 -12.89
C GLU A 27 -8.37 3.02 -12.17
N ARG A 28 -7.93 1.77 -12.05
CA ARG A 28 -8.69 0.72 -11.35
C ARG A 28 -8.84 1.00 -9.86
N VAL A 29 -7.78 1.51 -9.21
CA VAL A 29 -7.81 1.87 -7.79
C VAL A 29 -8.74 3.06 -7.57
N GLU A 30 -8.66 4.08 -8.43
CA GLU A 30 -9.53 5.25 -8.37
C GLU A 30 -11.00 4.86 -8.55
N ALA A 31 -11.33 4.09 -9.59
CA ALA A 31 -12.70 3.64 -9.84
C ALA A 31 -13.28 2.83 -8.66
N TYR A 32 -12.46 1.96 -8.05
CA TYR A 32 -12.87 1.21 -6.86
C TYR A 32 -13.11 2.15 -5.67
N ALA A 33 -12.21 3.10 -5.43
CA ALA A 33 -12.33 4.05 -4.34
C ALA A 33 -13.62 4.89 -4.46
N SER A 34 -13.88 5.44 -5.65
CA SER A 34 -15.09 6.23 -5.94
C SER A 34 -16.36 5.41 -5.74
N LYS A 35 -16.41 4.18 -6.26
CA LYS A 35 -17.57 3.30 -6.13
C LYS A 35 -17.91 2.98 -4.68
N ASN A 36 -16.89 2.82 -3.84
CA ASN A 36 -17.04 2.44 -2.43
C ASN A 36 -17.02 3.65 -1.48
N LYS A 37 -17.03 4.90 -1.99
CA LYS A 37 -16.97 6.14 -1.20
C LYS A 37 -15.78 6.15 -0.21
N THR A 38 -14.64 5.63 -0.65
CA THR A 38 -13.40 5.60 0.13
C THR A 38 -12.29 6.38 -0.57
N LYS A 39 -11.12 6.50 0.06
CA LYS A 39 -9.94 7.18 -0.50
C LYS A 39 -9.02 6.17 -1.19
N ILE A 40 -8.34 6.60 -2.26
CA ILE A 40 -7.30 5.82 -2.94
C ILE A 40 -6.26 5.30 -1.94
N THR A 41 -5.82 6.15 -1.01
CA THR A 41 -4.86 5.79 0.04
C THR A 41 -5.33 4.63 0.90
N SER A 42 -6.60 4.63 1.33
CA SER A 42 -7.19 3.53 2.10
C SER A 42 -7.17 2.23 1.32
N VAL A 43 -7.56 2.26 0.03
CA VAL A 43 -7.55 1.07 -0.83
C VAL A 43 -6.14 0.50 -0.96
N VAL A 44 -5.14 1.37 -1.17
CA VAL A 44 -3.73 0.93 -1.32
C VAL A 44 -3.20 0.34 -0.01
N ILE A 45 -3.46 0.99 1.13
CA ILE A 45 -3.04 0.51 2.46
C ILE A 45 -3.68 -0.85 2.77
N GLU A 46 -5.00 -0.99 2.56
CA GLU A 46 -5.73 -2.23 2.82
C GLU A 46 -5.28 -3.37 1.90
N ALA A 47 -5.00 -3.07 0.62
CA ALA A 47 -4.49 -4.05 -0.33
C ALA A 47 -3.12 -4.57 0.08
N LEU A 48 -2.22 -3.68 0.51
CA LEU A 48 -0.88 -4.04 1.01
C LEU A 48 -0.97 -4.88 2.30
N ASP A 49 -1.74 -4.43 3.29
CA ASP A 49 -1.93 -5.17 4.55
C ASP A 49 -2.55 -6.56 4.29
N SER A 50 -3.59 -6.63 3.46
CA SER A 50 -4.22 -7.89 3.08
C SER A 50 -3.27 -8.84 2.37
N PHE A 51 -2.43 -8.33 1.46
CA PHE A 51 -1.43 -9.14 0.77
C PHE A 51 -0.42 -9.72 1.74
N LEU A 52 0.14 -8.89 2.63
CA LEU A 52 1.16 -9.31 3.60
C LEU A 52 0.62 -10.31 4.62
N ARG A 53 -0.61 -10.09 5.14
CA ARG A 53 -1.27 -11.05 6.04
C ARG A 53 -1.52 -12.40 5.37
N LYS A 54 -1.97 -12.40 4.11
CA LYS A 54 -2.15 -13.65 3.34
C LYS A 54 -0.83 -14.40 3.14
N GLN A 55 0.26 -13.69 2.89
CA GLN A 55 1.57 -14.32 2.73
C GLN A 55 2.07 -14.92 4.06
N LYS A 56 1.86 -14.24 5.19
CA LYS A 56 2.17 -14.80 6.52
C LYS A 56 1.43 -16.12 6.77
N ASN A 57 0.17 -16.22 6.34
CA ASN A 57 -0.65 -17.42 6.52
C ASN A 57 -0.32 -18.56 5.53
N ARG A 58 0.49 -18.33 4.49
CA ARG A 58 0.92 -19.36 3.53
C ARG A 58 2.27 -20.01 3.88
N VAL A 59 3.02 -19.39 4.79
CA VAL A 59 4.35 -19.84 5.25
C VAL A 59 4.25 -20.42 6.67
N GLY A 60 3.04 -20.66 7.16
CA GLY A 60 2.73 -21.32 8.43
C GLY A 60 2.33 -22.77 8.23
#